data_AF-A0A643JX26-F1
#
_entry.id   AF-A0A643JX26-F1
#
_cell.length_a   1.000
_cell.length_b   1.000
_cell.length_c   1.000
_cell.angle_alpha   90.00
_cell.angle_beta   90.00
_cell.angle_gamma   90.00
#
_symmetry.space_group_name_H-M   'P 1'
#
loop_
_entity.id
_entity.type
_entity.pdbx_description
1 polymer ?
#
loop_
_entity_poly.entity_id
_entity_poly.type
_entity_poly.pdbx_seq_one_letter_code
_entity_poly.pdbx_strand_id
1 'polypeptide(L)' 'MLLSLEAQPRECEYCGSHVTHNFCRVYGDSEDRVHRCRECDTAVRIQRGSAAGRDVPTPDPQESPGRHGGQPERWSK' A
#
# COMPACT_ATOMS: atom_id res chain seq x y z
N MET A 1 5.47 11.19 -32.15
CA MET A 1 4.57 11.61 -31.06
C MET A 1 3.72 10.41 -30.69
N LEU A 2 4.01 9.74 -29.58
CA LEU A 2 3.17 8.67 -29.02
C LEU A 2 3.02 8.94 -27.52
N LEU A 3 2.21 9.95 -27.18
CA LEU A 3 1.74 10.20 -25.82
C LEU A 3 0.52 9.31 -25.55
N SER A 4 0.69 8.00 -25.60
CA SER A 4 -0.44 7.05 -25.47
C SER A 4 -0.15 5.84 -24.58
N LEU A 5 0.93 5.89 -23.80
CA LEU A 5 0.97 5.19 -22.52
C LEU A 5 0.37 6.15 -21.51
N GLU A 6 -0.95 6.37 -21.58
CA GLU A 6 -1.66 6.88 -20.42
C GLU A 6 -1.27 5.94 -19.29
N ALA A 7 -0.47 6.42 -18.33
CA ALA A 7 -0.04 5.62 -17.22
C ALA A 7 -1.33 5.14 -16.57
N GLN A 8 -1.69 3.86 -16.79
CA GLN A 8 -2.90 3.27 -16.23
C GLN A 8 -2.98 3.73 -14.78
N PRO A 9 -4.13 4.27 -14.34
CA PRO A 9 -4.25 4.83 -13.00
C PRO A 9 -3.75 3.77 -12.03
N ARG A 10 -2.63 4.07 -11.41
CA ARG A 10 -1.99 3.16 -10.47
C ARG A 10 -2.68 3.41 -9.17
N GLU A 11 -3.63 2.56 -8.85
CA GLU A 11 -4.51 2.69 -7.70
C GLU A 11 -4.29 1.50 -6.77
N CYS A 12 -4.58 1.71 -5.49
CA CYS A 12 -4.66 0.63 -4.52
C CYS A 12 -5.92 -0.18 -4.81
N GLU A 13 -5.80 -1.47 -5.10
CA GLU A 13 -6.95 -2.36 -5.36
C GLU A 13 -7.89 -2.46 -4.15
N TYR A 14 -7.41 -2.15 -2.95
CA TYR A 14 -8.23 -2.20 -1.73
C TYR A 14 -9.05 -0.92 -1.47
N CYS A 15 -8.49 0.26 -1.71
CA CYS A 15 -9.17 1.54 -1.37
C CYS A 15 -9.35 2.52 -2.53
N GLY A 16 -8.80 2.22 -3.71
CA GLY A 16 -8.80 3.12 -4.86
C GLY A 16 -7.85 4.32 -4.75
N SER A 17 -7.10 4.48 -3.65
CA SER A 17 -6.16 5.61 -3.51
C SER A 17 -5.08 5.55 -4.57
N HIS A 18 -4.71 6.72 -5.11
CA HIS A 18 -3.60 6.84 -6.07
C HIS A 18 -2.27 6.40 -5.44
N VAL A 19 -1.53 5.56 -6.16
CA VAL A 19 -0.19 5.10 -5.81
C VAL A 19 0.81 5.46 -6.89
N THR A 20 2.02 5.83 -6.48
CA THR A 20 3.05 6.25 -7.43
C THR A 20 3.61 5.08 -8.23
N HIS A 21 4.15 5.35 -9.42
CA HIS A 21 4.86 4.36 -10.23
C HIS A 21 5.94 3.61 -9.44
N ASN A 22 6.76 4.36 -8.71
CA ASN A 22 7.86 3.81 -7.94
C ASN A 22 7.36 2.92 -6.80
N PHE A 23 6.19 3.24 -6.23
CA PHE A 23 5.58 2.39 -5.22
C PHE A 23 5.16 1.05 -5.81
N CYS A 24 4.46 1.06 -6.95
CA CYS A 24 4.03 -0.15 -7.67
C CYS A 24 5.22 -1.03 -8.05
N ARG A 25 6.26 -0.43 -8.63
CA ARG A 25 7.47 -1.15 -9.06
C ARG A 25 8.22 -1.85 -7.92
N VAL A 26 8.16 -1.31 -6.71
CA VAL A 26 8.93 -1.82 -5.55
C VAL A 26 8.10 -2.75 -4.67
N TYR A 27 6.81 -2.44 -4.51
CA TYR A 27 5.95 -3.10 -3.52
C TYR A 27 4.73 -3.79 -4.13
N GLY A 28 4.50 -3.63 -5.43
CA GLY A 28 3.43 -4.31 -6.16
C GLY A 28 3.71 -5.79 -6.40
N ASP A 29 2.70 -6.47 -6.95
CA ASP A 29 2.81 -7.86 -7.40
C ASP A 29 3.62 -7.98 -8.70
N SER A 30 3.64 -9.18 -9.30
CA SER A 30 4.36 -9.44 -10.56
C SER A 30 3.83 -8.65 -11.76
N GLU A 31 2.66 -8.02 -11.63
CA GLU A 31 2.00 -7.21 -12.65
C GLU A 31 2.02 -5.71 -12.29
N ASP A 32 2.88 -5.31 -11.33
CA ASP A 32 2.96 -3.95 -10.78
C ASP A 32 1.64 -3.47 -10.12
N ARG A 33 0.75 -4.38 -9.70
CA ARG A 33 -0.49 -4.00 -9.00
C ARG A 33 -0.28 -3.92 -7.49
N VAL A 34 -0.92 -2.94 -6.86
CA VAL A 34 -0.81 -2.70 -5.42
C VAL A 34 -2.12 -3.08 -4.75
N HIS A 35 -2.07 -4.12 -3.94
CA HIS A 35 -3.22 -4.61 -3.16
C HIS A 35 -3.47 -3.76 -1.93
N ARG A 36 -2.41 -3.19 -1.32
CA ARG A 36 -2.51 -2.37 -0.11
C ARG A 36 -1.54 -1.17 -0.18
N CYS A 37 -2.05 0.05 -0.01
CA CYS A 37 -1.23 1.27 0.02
C CYS A 37 -0.79 1.62 1.46
N ARG A 38 -0.03 2.70 1.62
CA ARG A 38 0.45 3.20 2.94
C ARG A 38 -0.66 3.74 3.85
N GLU A 39 -1.84 3.99 3.32
CA GLU A 39 -3.01 4.39 4.13
C GLU A 39 -3.74 3.16 4.66
N CYS A 40 -3.80 2.09 3.86
CA CYS A 40 -4.45 0.84 4.22
C CYS A 40 -3.57 -0.05 5.09
N ASP A 41 -2.24 0.07 4.96
CA ASP A 41 -1.30 -0.84 5.60
C ASP A 41 -0.09 -0.10 6.20
N THR A 42 0.63 -0.77 7.10
CA THR A 42 1.80 -0.21 7.76
C THR A 42 3.08 -0.43 6.95
N ALA A 43 4.04 0.48 7.12
CA ALA A 43 5.33 0.38 6.46
C ALA A 43 6.07 -0.94 6.77
N VAL A 44 5.84 -1.54 7.95
CA VAL A 44 6.44 -2.83 8.33
C VAL A 44 5.86 -3.98 7.50
N ARG A 45 4.55 -4.01 7.32
CA ARG A 45 3.86 -5.02 6.50
C ARG A 45 4.18 -4.85 5.02
N ILE A 46 4.18 -3.61 4.52
CA ILE A 46 4.51 -3.28 3.13
C ILE A 46 5.93 -3.75 2.78
N GLN A 47 6.91 -3.49 3.65
CA GLN A 47 8.29 -3.98 3.46
C GLN A 47 8.41 -5.51 3.46
N ARG A 48 7.47 -6.21 4.10
CA ARG A 48 7.38 -7.68 4.08
C ARG A 48 6.57 -8.21 2.88
N GLY A 49 6.03 -7.32 2.05
CA GLY A 49 5.34 -7.67 0.81
C GLY A 49 3.81 -7.68 0.88
N SER A 50 3.19 -7.15 1.95
CA SER A 50 1.72 -7.12 2.06
C SER A 50 1.06 -6.31 0.94
N ALA A 51 1.73 -5.26 0.45
CA ALA A 51 1.28 -4.46 -0.69
C ALA A 51 1.17 -5.27 -1.99
N ALA A 52 1.90 -6.38 -2.12
CA ALA A 52 1.83 -7.31 -3.24
C ALA A 52 0.80 -8.44 -3.00
N GLY A 53 -0.02 -8.33 -1.95
CA GLY A 53 -0.98 -9.38 -1.56
C GLY A 53 -0.35 -10.57 -0.82
N ARG A 54 0.91 -10.46 -0.35
CA ARG A 54 1.54 -11.51 0.45
C ARG A 54 0.99 -11.51 1.88
N ASP A 55 0.74 -12.71 2.40
CA ASP A 55 0.48 -12.88 3.82
C ASP A 55 1.75 -12.61 4.64
N VAL A 56 1.61 -11.81 5.69
CA VAL A 56 2.74 -11.38 6.53
C VAL A 56 2.37 -11.61 7.99
N PRO A 57 3.33 -12.06 8.84
CA PRO A 57 3.04 -12.40 10.24
C PRO A 57 2.71 -11.19 11.11
N THR A 58 2.92 -9.97 10.62
CA THR A 58 2.58 -8.75 11.34
C THR A 58 1.06 -8.50 11.24
N PRO A 59 0.36 -8.33 12.38
CA PRO A 59 -1.10 -8.14 12.39
C PRO A 59 -1.57 -6.97 11.52
N ASP A 60 -2.76 -7.11 10.95
CA ASP A 60 -3.30 -6.09 10.05
C ASP A 60 -3.73 -4.84 10.83
N PRO A 61 -3.35 -3.63 10.37
CA PRO A 61 -3.81 -2.37 10.97
C PRO A 61 -5.31 -2.25 11.17
N GLN A 62 -6.10 -2.78 10.25
CA GLN A 62 -7.57 -2.68 10.33
C GLN A 62 -8.15 -3.63 11.38
N GLU A 63 -7.50 -4.77 11.59
CA GLU A 63 -7.92 -5.79 12.57
C GLU A 63 -7.35 -5.52 13.97
N SER A 64 -6.25 -4.76 14.06
CA SER A 64 -5.52 -4.53 15.30
C SER A 64 -4.91 -3.11 15.34
N PRO A 65 -5.74 -2.08 15.62
CA PRO A 65 -5.26 -0.71 15.77
C PRO A 65 -4.30 -0.63 16.96
N GLY A 66 -3.09 -0.10 16.75
CA GLY A 66 -2.03 -0.12 17.76
C GLY A 66 -0.67 -0.51 17.21
N ARG A 67 0.18 -1.17 18.01
CA ARG A 67 1.65 -1.15 17.87
C ARG A 67 2.24 -1.49 16.48
N HIS A 68 1.52 -2.13 15.55
CA HIS A 68 1.93 -2.24 14.14
C HIS A 68 0.78 -2.09 13.15
N GLY A 69 -0.16 -1.21 13.48
CA GLY A 69 -1.46 -1.11 12.83
C GLY A 69 -2.01 0.30 12.60
N GLY A 70 -1.16 1.30 12.39
CA GLY A 70 -1.58 2.70 12.14
C GLY A 70 -2.05 3.41 13.42
N GLN A 71 -1.61 4.65 13.65
CA GLN A 71 -1.72 5.32 14.96
C GLN A 71 -3.17 5.74 15.32
N PRO A 72 -3.61 5.59 16.58
CA PRO A 72 -4.32 6.66 17.25
C PRO A 72 -3.30 7.67 17.79
N GLU A 73 -3.52 8.94 17.47
CA GLU A 73 -2.90 10.11 18.11
C GLU A 73 -1.51 10.55 17.60
N ARG A 74 -1.52 11.34 16.52
CA ARG A 74 -0.44 12.30 16.24
C ARG A 74 -0.79 13.61 16.94
N TRP A 75 -0.27 13.81 18.16
CA TRP A 75 -0.26 15.05 18.95
C TRP A 75 -1.40 16.04 18.71
N SER A 76 -2.43 15.99 19.56
CA SER A 76 -3.30 17.15 19.79
C SER A 76 -2.48 18.29 20.42
N LYS A 77 -2.20 19.35 19.66
CA LYS A 77 -1.91 20.67 20.20
C LYS A 77 -2.21 21.78 19.20
#